data_AF-A0A967ST22-F1
#
_entry.id   AF-A0A967ST22-F1
#
_cell.length_a   1.000
_cell.length_b   1.000
_cell.length_c   1.000
_cell.angle_alpha   90.00
_cell.angle_beta   90.00
_cell.angle_gamma   90.00
#
_symmetry.space_group_name_H-M   'P 1'
#
loop_
_entity.id
_entity.type
_entity.pdbx_description
1 polymer ?
#
loop_
_entity_poly.entity_id
_entity_poly.type
_entity_poly.pdbx_seq_one_letter_code
_entity_poly.pdbx_strand_id
1 'polypeptide(L)'
;MVKKIFALILFGGLFLYSCGSGGSQQEIKIDGSGTVYPITEAVAEEFRKVDPDIRVSVGSSGSGAGFKKFTRGETDISNSSREISEEEKALAEENGIEYQHFSIALDGISIVVHPDNDWVNTLTPEELNKIWKADSEVQQWSDIREGWPDEEIRLYGPNTAHGTYDFFTEVINGESGASRTDYNAVADYNVAVQGISSDKYSLGYFGLAYYEENADQLKLIGIDAGDGPV
;
A
#
# COMPACT_ATOMS: atom_id res chain seq x y z
N MET A 1 72.58 27.03 -61.38
CA MET A 1 71.55 28.04 -61.70
C MET A 1 70.36 27.31 -62.32
N VAL A 2 69.14 27.66 -61.90
CA VAL A 2 67.81 27.19 -62.36
C VAL A 2 67.22 25.93 -61.70
N LYS A 3 66.19 26.22 -60.88
CA LYS A 3 65.20 25.40 -60.19
C LYS A 3 64.43 24.44 -61.12
N LYS A 4 64.05 23.26 -60.60
CA LYS A 4 62.78 22.60 -60.96
C LYS A 4 62.05 22.17 -59.69
N ILE A 5 60.91 22.82 -59.49
CA ILE A 5 59.89 22.56 -58.47
C ILE A 5 59.00 21.45 -59.02
N PHE A 6 58.78 20.39 -58.24
CA PHE A 6 57.68 19.46 -58.46
C PHE A 6 56.70 19.61 -57.29
N ALA A 7 55.46 19.97 -57.63
CA ALA A 7 54.37 20.22 -56.71
C ALA A 7 53.92 18.91 -56.04
N LEU A 8 53.88 18.91 -54.71
CA LEU A 8 53.26 17.87 -53.90
C LEU A 8 51.82 18.32 -53.61
N ILE A 9 50.84 17.61 -54.19
CA ILE A 9 49.41 17.81 -53.91
C ILE A 9 49.14 17.15 -52.55
N LEU A 10 48.93 17.96 -51.51
CA LEU A 10 48.40 17.49 -50.22
C LEU A 10 46.90 17.24 -50.37
N PHE A 11 46.50 15.96 -50.33
CA PHE A 11 45.12 15.56 -50.07
C PHE A 11 44.86 15.71 -48.56
N GLY A 12 44.24 16.82 -48.17
CA GLY A 12 43.78 17.03 -46.80
C GLY A 12 42.58 16.14 -46.50
N GLY A 13 42.82 15.03 -45.80
CA GLY A 13 41.76 14.21 -45.21
C GLY A 13 41.18 14.91 -43.99
N LEU A 14 39.97 15.44 -44.13
CA LEU A 14 39.17 15.98 -43.04
C LEU A 14 38.66 14.81 -42.18
N PHE A 15 39.38 14.48 -41.10
CA PHE A 15 38.85 13.58 -40.07
C PHE A 15 37.81 14.34 -39.24
N LEU A 16 36.54 14.21 -39.59
CA LEU A 16 35.43 14.59 -38.74
C LEU A 16 35.35 13.59 -37.58
N TYR A 17 35.93 13.96 -36.43
CA TYR A 17 35.61 13.33 -35.15
C TYR A 17 34.15 13.68 -34.81
N SER A 18 33.23 12.81 -35.20
CA SER A 18 31.86 12.83 -34.68
C SER A 18 31.91 12.37 -33.23
N CYS A 19 31.95 13.32 -32.29
CA CYS A 19 31.61 13.06 -30.90
C CYS A 19 30.10 12.89 -30.83
N GLY A 20 29.62 11.71 -31.20
CA GLY A 20 28.27 11.29 -30.89
C GLY A 20 28.19 11.07 -29.39
N SER A 21 27.73 12.07 -28.64
CA SER A 21 27.24 11.88 -27.28
C SER A 21 25.96 11.05 -27.37
N GLY A 22 26.11 9.72 -27.48
CA GLY A 22 25.04 8.78 -27.19
C GLY A 22 24.76 8.84 -25.70
N GLY A 23 24.01 9.86 -25.27
CA GLY A 23 23.45 9.89 -23.94
C GLY A 23 22.46 8.75 -23.84
N SER A 24 22.81 7.68 -23.13
CA SER A 24 21.82 6.72 -22.69
C SER A 24 20.78 7.50 -21.90
N GLN A 25 19.53 7.52 -22.37
CA GLN A 25 18.44 8.09 -21.60
C GLN A 25 18.45 7.40 -20.23
N GLN A 26 18.72 8.17 -19.17
CA GLN A 26 18.77 7.62 -17.81
C GLN A 26 17.37 7.12 -17.48
N GLU A 27 17.28 5.88 -17.03
CA GLU A 27 16.02 5.26 -16.63
C GLU A 27 16.08 4.90 -15.14
N ILE A 28 15.05 5.31 -14.40
CA ILE A 28 14.77 4.84 -13.04
C ILE A 28 13.70 3.77 -13.14
N LYS A 29 13.99 2.57 -12.67
CA LYS A 29 13.09 1.41 -12.68
C LYS A 29 12.55 1.16 -11.30
N ILE A 30 11.22 1.10 -11.19
CA ILE A 30 10.50 0.88 -9.95
C ILE A 30 9.57 -0.31 -10.11
N ASP A 31 9.51 -1.23 -9.14
CA ASP A 31 8.55 -2.33 -9.14
C ASP A 31 8.25 -2.84 -7.73
N GLY A 32 7.03 -3.34 -7.53
CA GLY A 32 6.57 -3.89 -6.25
C GLY A 32 5.06 -3.79 -6.07
N SER A 33 4.64 -3.26 -4.92
CA SER A 33 3.27 -3.33 -4.41
C SER A 33 2.22 -2.73 -5.35
N GLY A 34 1.12 -3.44 -5.56
CA GLY A 34 -0.06 -2.91 -6.25
C GLY A 34 -0.80 -1.82 -5.45
N THR A 35 -0.75 -1.86 -4.12
CA THR A 35 -1.32 -0.82 -3.25
C THR A 35 -0.56 0.50 -3.38
N VAL A 36 0.76 0.42 -3.52
CA VAL A 36 1.64 1.61 -3.61
C VAL A 36 1.81 2.08 -5.06
N TYR A 37 1.59 1.21 -6.04
CA TYR A 37 1.68 1.51 -7.47
C TYR A 37 1.03 2.84 -7.89
N PRO A 38 -0.25 3.13 -7.58
CA PRO A 38 -0.89 4.37 -8.02
C PRO A 38 -0.22 5.62 -7.44
N ILE A 39 0.30 5.55 -6.21
CA ILE A 39 1.04 6.65 -5.57
C ILE A 39 2.38 6.84 -6.29
N THR A 40 3.11 5.75 -6.53
CA THR A 40 4.40 5.77 -7.24
C THR A 40 4.25 6.32 -8.67
N GLU A 41 3.21 5.95 -9.40
CA GLU A 41 2.93 6.47 -10.75
C GLU A 41 2.65 7.97 -10.75
N ALA A 42 1.87 8.47 -9.77
CA ALA A 42 1.60 9.89 -9.63
C ALA A 42 2.90 10.67 -9.34
N VAL A 43 3.77 10.15 -8.47
CA VAL A 43 5.10 10.72 -8.21
C VAL A 43 5.96 10.72 -9.47
N ALA A 44 5.96 9.63 -10.24
CA ALA A 44 6.68 9.53 -11.51
C ALA A 44 6.16 10.52 -12.58
N GLU A 45 4.86 10.81 -12.59
CA GLU A 45 4.27 11.86 -13.44
C GLU A 45 4.74 13.26 -13.06
N GLU A 46 4.73 13.60 -11.76
CA GLU A 46 5.22 14.90 -11.29
C GLU A 46 6.74 15.05 -11.50
N PHE A 47 7.52 13.99 -11.28
CA PHE A 47 8.97 14.02 -11.49
C PHE A 47 9.36 14.30 -12.94
N ARG A 48 8.59 13.78 -13.91
CA ARG A 48 8.80 14.08 -15.35
C ARG A 48 8.69 15.56 -15.70
N LYS A 49 8.01 16.36 -14.87
CA LYS A 49 7.95 17.83 -15.03
C LYS A 49 9.19 18.52 -14.47
N VAL A 50 9.87 17.89 -13.51
CA VAL A 50 11.10 18.39 -12.89
C VAL A 50 12.31 18.07 -13.76
N ASP A 51 12.42 16.83 -14.23
CA ASP A 51 13.47 16.38 -15.13
C ASP A 51 12.88 15.52 -16.26
N PRO A 52 12.64 16.11 -17.45
CA PRO A 52 12.02 15.40 -18.57
C PRO A 52 12.98 14.45 -19.30
N ASP A 53 14.29 14.55 -19.06
CA ASP A 53 15.29 13.72 -19.73
C ASP A 53 15.45 12.35 -19.05
N ILE A 54 15.04 12.23 -17.78
CA ILE A 54 15.02 10.98 -17.03
C ILE A 54 13.68 10.26 -17.23
N ARG A 55 13.75 9.02 -17.73
CA ARG A 55 12.59 8.14 -17.84
C ARG A 55 12.35 7.43 -16.52
N VAL A 56 11.11 7.40 -16.05
CA VAL A 56 10.72 6.57 -14.90
C VAL A 56 9.78 5.48 -15.39
N SER A 57 10.08 4.22 -15.08
CA SER A 57 9.20 3.08 -15.35
C SER A 57 8.72 2.47 -14.03
N VAL A 58 7.40 2.30 -13.88
CA VAL A 58 6.79 1.75 -12.67
C VAL A 58 6.05 0.46 -13.01
N GLY A 59 6.39 -0.62 -12.31
CA GLY A 59 5.74 -1.91 -12.37
C GLY A 59 4.93 -2.21 -11.11
N SER A 60 4.05 -3.21 -11.21
CA SER A 60 3.24 -3.72 -10.10
C SER A 60 3.29 -5.25 -10.07
N SER A 61 4.37 -5.80 -9.53
CA SER A 61 4.57 -7.25 -9.39
C SER A 61 4.21 -7.84 -8.02
N GLY A 62 3.85 -6.98 -7.05
CA GLY A 62 3.65 -7.32 -5.64
C GLY A 62 4.92 -7.13 -4.80
N SER A 63 4.79 -6.72 -3.52
CA SER A 63 5.92 -6.32 -2.65
C SER A 63 7.06 -7.35 -2.61
N GLY A 64 6.75 -8.64 -2.44
CA GLY A 64 7.79 -9.68 -2.40
C GLY A 64 8.47 -9.94 -3.74
N ALA A 65 7.75 -9.82 -4.86
CA ALA A 65 8.37 -9.93 -6.18
C ALA A 65 9.23 -8.68 -6.49
N GLY A 66 8.76 -7.50 -6.08
CA GLY A 66 9.50 -6.23 -6.13
C GLY A 66 10.82 -6.31 -5.37
N PHE A 67 10.80 -6.71 -4.09
CA PHE A 67 12.02 -6.87 -3.31
C PHE A 67 12.98 -7.87 -3.95
N LYS A 68 12.50 -9.01 -4.44
CA LYS A 68 13.36 -9.99 -5.15
C LYS A 68 14.07 -9.41 -6.37
N LYS A 69 13.42 -8.52 -7.13
CA LYS A 69 14.05 -7.82 -8.28
C LYS A 69 15.05 -6.78 -7.78
N PHE A 70 14.66 -6.00 -6.79
CA PHE A 70 15.48 -4.96 -6.17
C PHE A 70 16.76 -5.52 -5.57
N THR A 71 16.70 -6.59 -4.79
CA THR A 71 17.87 -7.21 -4.15
C THR A 71 18.83 -7.85 -5.15
N ARG A 72 18.43 -8.03 -6.41
CA ARG A 72 19.31 -8.46 -7.52
C ARG A 72 19.80 -7.30 -8.39
N GLY A 73 19.48 -6.05 -8.03
CA GLY A 73 19.83 -4.86 -8.80
C GLY A 73 19.06 -4.70 -10.12
N GLU A 74 17.90 -5.36 -10.27
CA GLU A 74 17.08 -5.25 -11.50
C GLU A 74 16.23 -3.97 -11.53
N THR A 75 15.96 -3.38 -10.36
CA THR A 75 15.20 -2.15 -10.17
C THR A 75 15.93 -1.22 -9.21
N ASP A 76 15.81 0.10 -9.42
CA ASP A 76 16.44 1.12 -8.59
C ASP A 76 15.64 1.39 -7.30
N ILE A 77 14.32 1.15 -7.33
CA ILE A 77 13.41 1.35 -6.20
C ILE A 77 12.46 0.15 -6.11
N SER A 78 12.23 -0.36 -4.90
CA SER A 78 11.08 -1.22 -4.62
C SER A 78 10.01 -0.44 -3.88
N ASN A 79 8.84 -0.25 -4.48
CA ASN A 79 7.68 0.28 -3.77
C ASN A 79 7.00 -0.88 -3.04
N SER A 80 6.69 -0.72 -1.76
CA SER A 80 6.22 -1.85 -0.94
C SER A 80 5.14 -1.42 0.05
N SER A 81 4.14 -2.28 0.23
CA SER A 81 3.11 -2.16 1.27
C SER A 81 3.49 -2.85 2.59
N ARG A 82 4.71 -3.40 2.67
CA ARG A 82 5.28 -3.99 3.89
C ARG A 82 6.76 -3.65 4.02
N GLU A 83 7.31 -3.83 5.21
CA GLU A 83 8.76 -3.77 5.40
C GLU A 83 9.48 -4.89 4.63
N ILE A 84 10.74 -4.64 4.30
CA ILE A 84 11.65 -5.65 3.75
C ILE A 84 11.91 -6.73 4.82
N SER A 85 11.73 -8.00 4.47
CA SER A 85 11.89 -9.11 5.43
C SER A 85 13.37 -9.37 5.74
N GLU A 86 13.67 -10.03 6.86
CA GLU A 86 15.06 -10.40 7.21
C GLU A 86 15.76 -11.24 6.12
N GLU A 87 15.01 -12.13 5.45
CA GLU A 87 15.53 -12.92 4.32
C GLU A 87 15.89 -12.02 3.13
N GLU A 88 15.05 -11.03 2.81
CA GLU A 88 15.30 -10.07 1.73
C GLU A 88 16.46 -9.13 2.09
N LYS A 89 16.60 -8.72 3.35
CA LYS A 89 17.75 -7.93 3.83
C LYS A 89 19.06 -8.69 3.62
N ALA A 90 19.11 -9.97 4.02
CA ALA A 90 20.28 -10.82 3.85
C ALA A 90 20.65 -10.98 2.36
N LEU A 91 19.65 -11.13 1.49
CA LEU A 91 19.88 -11.23 0.04
C LEU A 91 20.40 -9.92 -0.57
N ALA A 92 19.92 -8.77 -0.09
CA ALA A 92 20.44 -7.47 -0.50
C ALA A 92 21.91 -7.32 -0.11
N GLU A 93 22.27 -7.69 1.13
CA GLU A 93 23.66 -7.67 1.61
C GLU A 93 24.56 -8.61 0.80
N GLU A 94 24.12 -9.84 0.56
CA GLU A 94 24.86 -10.83 -0.25
C GLU A 94 25.17 -10.29 -1.66
N ASN A 95 24.21 -9.58 -2.26
CA ASN A 95 24.36 -8.98 -3.59
C ASN A 95 24.99 -7.58 -3.58
N GLY A 96 25.42 -7.08 -2.41
CA GLY A 96 26.03 -5.75 -2.27
C GLY A 96 25.09 -4.58 -2.59
N ILE A 97 23.78 -4.78 -2.41
CA ILE A 97 22.76 -3.75 -2.59
C ILE A 97 22.59 -2.97 -1.27
N GLU A 98 23.14 -1.76 -1.24
CA GLU A 98 22.84 -0.78 -0.21
C GLU A 98 21.53 -0.05 -0.55
N TYR A 99 20.69 0.18 0.46
CA TYR A 99 19.40 0.83 0.26
C TYR A 99 19.00 1.72 1.43
N GLN A 100 18.10 2.66 1.14
CA GLN A 100 17.47 3.51 2.14
C GLN A 100 15.96 3.24 2.15
N HIS A 101 15.36 3.33 3.33
CA HIS A 101 13.92 3.17 3.50
C HIS A 101 13.26 4.54 3.61
N PHE A 102 12.20 4.75 2.82
CA PHE A 102 11.36 5.94 2.87
C PHE A 102 9.91 5.54 3.08
N SER A 103 9.34 5.91 4.22
CA SER A 103 7.90 5.82 4.46
C SER A 103 7.20 6.94 3.70
N ILE A 104 6.40 6.59 2.70
CA ILE A 104 5.69 7.57 1.85
C ILE A 104 4.24 7.77 2.26
N ALA A 105 3.64 6.80 2.94
CA ALA A 105 2.28 6.84 3.43
C ALA A 105 2.12 5.87 4.60
N LEU A 106 1.18 6.18 5.49
CA LEU A 106 0.60 5.23 6.42
C LEU A 106 -0.83 5.00 5.94
N ASP A 107 -1.20 3.74 5.75
CA ASP A 107 -2.58 3.33 5.49
C ASP A 107 -3.08 2.56 6.70
N GLY A 108 -4.32 2.80 7.08
CA GLY A 108 -4.92 2.26 8.29
C GLY A 108 -6.35 1.83 8.02
N ILE A 109 -6.75 0.73 8.65
CA ILE A 109 -8.17 0.36 8.73
C ILE A 109 -8.65 0.73 10.13
N SER A 110 -9.70 1.54 10.18
CA SER A 110 -10.37 1.90 11.42
C SER A 110 -11.43 0.88 11.76
N ILE A 111 -11.49 0.48 13.03
CA ILE A 111 -12.64 -0.20 13.61
C ILE A 111 -13.45 0.84 14.35
N VAL A 112 -14.72 0.99 13.99
CA VAL A 112 -15.57 2.08 14.47
C VAL A 112 -16.90 1.57 14.99
N VAL A 113 -17.41 2.28 15.99
CA VAL A 113 -18.75 2.10 16.55
C VAL A 113 -19.43 3.46 16.68
N HIS A 114 -20.71 3.44 17.03
CA HIS A 114 -21.44 4.65 17.39
C HIS A 114 -20.81 5.38 18.60
N PRO A 115 -20.80 6.72 18.66
CA PRO A 115 -20.25 7.51 19.77
C PRO A 115 -20.77 7.11 21.16
N ASP A 116 -22.06 6.84 21.27
CA ASP A 116 -22.71 6.42 22.52
C ASP A 116 -22.46 4.95 22.92
N ASN A 117 -21.67 4.18 22.15
CA ASN A 117 -21.26 2.84 22.55
C ASN A 117 -20.30 2.94 23.74
N ASP A 118 -20.78 2.51 24.91
CA ASP A 118 -20.12 2.67 26.21
C ASP A 118 -19.51 1.37 26.76
N TRP A 119 -19.67 0.23 26.07
CA TRP A 119 -19.11 -1.06 26.51
C TRP A 119 -17.85 -1.48 25.75
N VAL A 120 -17.70 -1.08 24.47
CA VAL A 120 -16.51 -1.39 23.68
C VAL A 120 -15.51 -0.25 23.80
N ASN A 121 -14.33 -0.57 24.31
CA ASN A 121 -13.18 0.34 24.33
C ASN A 121 -12.03 -0.21 23.47
N THR A 122 -11.84 -1.53 23.51
CA THR A 122 -10.83 -2.23 22.73
C THR A 122 -11.36 -3.57 22.25
N LEU A 123 -10.83 -4.05 21.12
CA LEU A 123 -11.03 -5.39 20.57
C LEU A 123 -9.68 -6.04 20.30
N THR A 124 -9.61 -7.36 20.34
CA THR A 124 -8.42 -8.11 19.88
C THR A 124 -8.60 -8.61 18.45
N PRO A 125 -7.52 -8.95 17.72
CA PRO A 125 -7.63 -9.61 16.42
C PRO A 125 -8.46 -10.91 16.46
N GLU A 126 -8.37 -11.69 17.54
CA GLU A 126 -9.16 -12.92 17.71
C GLU A 126 -10.65 -12.64 17.86
N GLU A 127 -11.03 -11.55 18.51
CA GLU A 127 -12.43 -11.15 18.64
C GLU A 127 -12.96 -10.61 17.32
N LEU A 128 -12.16 -9.82 16.60
CA LEU A 128 -12.52 -9.42 15.24
C LEU A 128 -12.68 -10.64 14.33
N ASN A 129 -11.79 -11.63 14.41
CA ASN A 129 -11.92 -12.89 13.68
C ASN A 129 -13.23 -13.60 14.04
N LYS A 130 -13.53 -13.71 15.35
CA LYS A 130 -14.77 -14.31 15.84
C LYS A 130 -16.01 -13.61 15.27
N ILE A 131 -15.98 -12.30 15.13
CA ILE A 131 -17.09 -11.49 14.58
C ILE A 131 -17.21 -11.65 13.06
N TRP A 132 -16.10 -11.68 12.33
CA TRP A 132 -16.08 -11.46 10.88
C TRP A 132 -15.78 -12.70 10.02
N LYS A 133 -15.32 -13.82 10.59
CA LYS A 133 -15.02 -15.05 9.85
C LYS A 133 -16.26 -15.62 9.14
N ALA A 134 -16.04 -16.37 8.06
CA ALA A 134 -17.09 -16.89 7.17
C ALA A 134 -18.21 -17.69 7.87
N ASP A 135 -17.86 -18.41 8.93
CA ASP A 135 -18.76 -19.24 9.73
C ASP A 135 -19.07 -18.60 11.10
N SER A 136 -18.97 -17.28 11.22
CA SER A 136 -19.30 -16.58 12.46
C SER A 136 -20.77 -16.79 12.82
N GLU A 137 -21.01 -17.18 14.08
CA GLU A 137 -22.34 -17.29 14.67
C GLU A 137 -22.65 -16.09 15.60
N VAL A 138 -21.75 -15.12 15.70
CA VAL A 138 -21.94 -13.92 16.53
C VAL A 138 -23.10 -13.11 15.95
N GLN A 139 -24.13 -12.89 16.77
CA GLN A 139 -25.27 -12.05 16.45
C GLN A 139 -25.42 -10.88 17.42
N GLN A 140 -24.97 -11.04 18.66
CA GLN A 140 -25.13 -10.07 19.73
C GLN A 140 -23.80 -9.71 20.38
N TRP A 141 -23.73 -8.53 21.01
CA TRP A 141 -22.52 -8.10 21.72
C TRP A 141 -22.12 -9.04 22.87
N SER A 142 -23.11 -9.61 23.55
CA SER A 142 -22.95 -10.64 24.59
C SER A 142 -22.24 -11.92 24.09
N ASP A 143 -22.31 -12.22 22.79
CA ASP A 143 -21.61 -13.37 22.20
C ASP A 143 -20.09 -13.16 22.15
N ILE A 144 -19.61 -11.91 22.17
CA ILE A 144 -18.18 -11.58 22.04
C ILE A 144 -17.49 -11.66 23.41
N ARG A 145 -18.00 -10.90 24.40
CA ARG A 145 -17.49 -10.88 25.77
C ARG A 145 -18.65 -10.93 26.78
N GLU A 146 -18.43 -11.67 27.87
CA GLU A 146 -19.34 -11.68 29.01
C GLU A 146 -19.49 -10.27 29.61
N GLY A 147 -20.73 -9.90 29.96
CA GLY A 147 -21.05 -8.58 30.53
C GLY A 147 -21.33 -7.49 29.50
N TRP A 148 -21.16 -7.78 28.20
CA TRP A 148 -21.62 -6.90 27.13
C TRP A 148 -23.14 -7.03 26.89
N PRO A 149 -23.78 -6.02 26.28
CA PRO A 149 -25.23 -6.02 26.08
C PRO A 149 -25.73 -7.22 25.27
N ASP A 150 -26.91 -7.71 25.63
CA ASP A 150 -27.63 -8.72 24.84
C ASP A 150 -28.44 -8.03 23.74
N GLU A 151 -27.71 -7.40 22.82
CA GLU A 151 -28.24 -6.55 21.75
C GLU A 151 -27.60 -6.94 20.43
N GLU A 152 -28.41 -6.99 19.37
CA GLU A 152 -27.99 -7.39 18.03
C GLU A 152 -26.93 -6.43 17.47
N ILE A 153 -25.86 -6.99 16.89
CA ILE A 153 -24.80 -6.22 16.25
C ILE A 153 -25.14 -5.99 14.78
N ARG A 154 -25.28 -4.73 14.37
CA ARG A 154 -25.32 -4.39 12.93
C ARG A 154 -23.92 -4.14 12.41
N LEU A 155 -23.49 -5.05 11.54
CA LEU A 155 -22.17 -5.01 10.93
C LEU A 155 -22.17 -4.19 9.63
N TYR A 156 -21.17 -3.33 9.45
CA TYR A 156 -20.93 -2.52 8.25
C TYR A 156 -19.48 -2.66 7.78
N GLY A 157 -19.27 -2.80 6.47
CA GLY A 157 -17.91 -2.86 5.93
C GLY A 157 -17.87 -2.78 4.41
N PRO A 158 -16.67 -2.65 3.81
CA PRO A 158 -16.50 -2.73 2.37
C PRO A 158 -17.13 -4.00 1.77
N ASN A 159 -17.60 -3.89 0.53
CA ASN A 159 -17.89 -5.06 -0.29
C ASN A 159 -16.61 -5.66 -0.90
N THR A 160 -16.77 -6.80 -1.59
CA THR A 160 -15.69 -7.58 -2.19
C THR A 160 -14.91 -6.88 -3.33
N ALA A 161 -15.30 -5.67 -3.74
CA ALA A 161 -14.58 -4.89 -4.74
C ALA A 161 -13.55 -3.93 -4.13
N HIS A 162 -13.44 -3.85 -2.79
CA HIS A 162 -12.49 -2.96 -2.10
C HIS A 162 -11.27 -3.72 -1.58
N GLY A 163 -10.07 -3.19 -1.84
CA GLY A 163 -8.84 -3.75 -1.25
C GLY A 163 -8.80 -3.73 0.28
N THR A 164 -9.58 -2.84 0.93
CA THR A 164 -9.78 -2.84 2.39
C THR A 164 -10.45 -4.13 2.87
N TYR A 165 -11.39 -4.69 2.10
CA TYR A 165 -12.02 -5.98 2.39
C TYR A 165 -10.99 -7.11 2.30
N ASP A 166 -10.23 -7.14 1.19
CA ASP A 166 -9.21 -8.16 0.96
C ASP A 166 -8.15 -8.16 2.06
N PHE A 167 -7.65 -6.98 2.43
CA PHE A 167 -6.64 -6.82 3.47
C PHE A 167 -7.18 -7.18 4.86
N PHE A 168 -8.36 -6.67 5.23
CA PHE A 168 -8.96 -6.98 6.54
C PHE A 168 -9.17 -8.48 6.70
N THR A 169 -9.71 -9.16 5.67
CA THR A 169 -9.96 -10.61 5.73
C THR A 169 -8.67 -11.43 5.73
N GLU A 170 -7.65 -11.02 4.99
CA GLU A 170 -6.33 -11.67 5.06
C GLU A 170 -5.73 -11.57 6.47
N VAL A 171 -5.72 -10.37 7.05
CA VAL A 171 -5.04 -10.10 8.33
C VAL A 171 -5.82 -10.64 9.53
N ILE A 172 -7.14 -10.45 9.55
CA ILE A 172 -7.99 -10.83 10.67
C ILE A 172 -8.52 -12.26 10.52
N ASN A 173 -8.93 -12.65 9.32
CA ASN A 173 -9.56 -13.96 9.07
C ASN A 173 -8.57 -15.01 8.55
N GLY A 174 -7.35 -14.61 8.20
CA GLY A 174 -6.26 -15.51 7.78
C GLY A 174 -6.28 -15.86 6.29
N GLU A 175 -7.29 -15.45 5.54
CA GLU A 175 -7.41 -15.66 4.10
C GLU A 175 -8.18 -14.50 3.45
N SER A 176 -7.62 -13.95 2.37
CA SER A 176 -8.28 -12.91 1.59
C SER A 176 -9.62 -13.40 1.06
N GLY A 177 -10.67 -12.62 1.31
CA GLY A 177 -12.03 -12.93 0.90
C GLY A 177 -12.82 -13.82 1.86
N ALA A 178 -12.19 -14.35 2.90
CA ALA A 178 -12.86 -15.18 3.90
C ALA A 178 -13.59 -14.30 4.93
N SER A 179 -14.84 -13.95 4.67
CA SER A 179 -15.70 -13.24 5.63
C SER A 179 -17.13 -13.78 5.61
N ARG A 180 -17.85 -13.54 6.71
CA ARG A 180 -19.30 -13.72 6.74
C ARG A 180 -19.94 -12.82 5.68
N THR A 181 -21.14 -13.18 5.23
CA THR A 181 -21.82 -12.48 4.12
C THR A 181 -23.08 -11.73 4.56
N ASP A 182 -23.50 -11.93 5.79
CA ASP A 182 -24.68 -11.35 6.44
C ASP A 182 -24.33 -10.05 7.17
N TYR A 183 -23.73 -9.10 6.43
CA TYR A 183 -23.45 -7.74 6.92
C TYR A 183 -23.85 -6.71 5.87
N ASN A 184 -23.86 -5.44 6.26
CA ASN A 184 -24.09 -4.33 5.34
C ASN A 184 -22.81 -4.04 4.55
N ALA A 185 -22.64 -4.76 3.43
CA ALA A 185 -21.55 -4.56 2.50
C ALA A 185 -21.77 -3.28 1.66
N VAL A 186 -20.88 -2.31 1.76
CA VAL A 186 -21.01 -1.01 1.09
C VAL A 186 -19.95 -0.80 0.02
N ALA A 187 -20.31 -0.09 -1.06
CA ALA A 187 -19.38 0.40 -2.08
C ALA A 187 -18.86 1.82 -1.76
N ASP A 188 -19.63 2.57 -0.98
CA ASP A 188 -19.30 3.94 -0.54
C ASP A 188 -19.28 3.93 0.99
N TYR A 189 -18.13 4.27 1.58
CA TYR A 189 -17.98 4.26 3.03
C TYR A 189 -18.86 5.29 3.74
N ASN A 190 -19.33 6.34 3.07
CA ASN A 190 -20.31 7.25 3.66
C ASN A 190 -21.62 6.53 4.05
N VAL A 191 -21.97 5.44 3.35
CA VAL A 191 -23.12 4.60 3.72
C VAL A 191 -22.85 3.87 5.05
N ALA A 192 -21.63 3.38 5.26
CA ALA A 192 -21.23 2.79 6.53
C ALA A 192 -21.21 3.84 7.66
N VAL A 193 -20.65 5.03 7.41
CA VAL A 193 -20.67 6.14 8.39
C VAL A 193 -22.09 6.48 8.83
N GLN A 194 -23.01 6.64 7.87
CA GLN A 194 -24.42 6.94 8.17
C GLN A 194 -25.10 5.80 8.94
N GLY A 195 -24.86 4.55 8.54
CA GLY A 195 -25.39 3.38 9.24
C GLY A 195 -24.92 3.35 10.69
N ILE A 196 -23.62 3.49 10.90
CA ILE A 196 -22.99 3.37 12.23
C ILE A 196 -23.37 4.53 13.14
N SER A 197 -23.37 5.75 12.64
CA SER A 197 -23.78 6.94 13.40
C SER A 197 -25.28 6.98 13.72
N SER A 198 -26.10 6.15 13.08
CA SER A 198 -27.54 6.04 13.35
C SER A 198 -27.93 4.91 14.30
N ASP A 199 -27.02 4.00 14.61
CA ASP A 199 -27.29 2.81 15.40
C ASP A 199 -26.23 2.57 16.48
N LYS A 200 -26.65 2.73 17.74
CA LYS A 200 -25.81 2.54 18.94
C LYS A 200 -25.09 1.18 18.96
N TYR A 201 -25.72 0.13 18.43
CA TYR A 201 -25.23 -1.25 18.51
C TYR A 201 -24.43 -1.69 17.27
N SER A 202 -24.13 -0.76 16.37
CA SER A 202 -23.36 -1.04 15.17
C SER A 202 -21.85 -1.19 15.42
N LEU A 203 -21.22 -1.95 14.54
CA LEU A 203 -19.77 -2.08 14.42
C LEU A 203 -19.42 -2.06 12.94
N GLY A 204 -18.34 -1.39 12.58
CA GLY A 204 -17.84 -1.47 11.21
C GLY A 204 -16.36 -1.23 11.07
N TYR A 205 -15.88 -1.46 9.85
CA TYR A 205 -14.51 -1.18 9.48
C TYR A 205 -14.42 -0.55 8.08
N PHE A 206 -13.48 0.36 7.92
CA PHE A 206 -13.13 1.00 6.64
C PHE A 206 -11.81 1.78 6.78
N GLY A 207 -11.33 2.38 5.69
CA GLY A 207 -10.06 3.11 5.69
C GLY A 207 -10.04 4.31 6.63
N LEU A 208 -8.92 4.54 7.31
CA LEU A 208 -8.73 5.53 8.37
C LEU A 208 -9.08 6.95 7.94
N ALA A 209 -8.74 7.34 6.71
CA ALA A 209 -9.07 8.67 6.20
C ALA A 209 -10.57 8.99 6.27
N TYR A 210 -11.45 7.99 6.03
CA TYR A 210 -12.89 8.18 6.14
C TYR A 210 -13.35 8.34 7.58
N TYR A 211 -12.68 7.71 8.55
CA TYR A 211 -12.93 7.98 9.95
C TYR A 211 -12.48 9.39 10.31
N GLU A 212 -11.28 9.82 9.91
CA GLU A 212 -10.75 11.15 10.21
C GLU A 212 -11.67 12.27 9.69
N GLU A 213 -12.25 12.10 8.50
CA GLU A 213 -13.22 13.04 7.93
C GLU A 213 -14.56 13.06 8.66
N ASN A 214 -14.89 12.05 9.48
CA ASN A 214 -16.17 11.87 10.17
C ASN A 214 -16.00 11.59 11.67
N ALA A 215 -14.88 12.04 12.26
CA ALA A 215 -14.50 11.69 13.63
C ALA A 215 -15.46 12.27 14.70
N ASP A 216 -16.27 13.27 14.35
CA ASP A 216 -17.33 13.82 15.20
C ASP A 216 -18.59 12.93 15.25
N GLN A 217 -18.73 12.00 14.30
CA GLN A 217 -19.91 11.13 14.17
C GLN A 217 -19.67 9.70 14.64
N LEU A 218 -18.41 9.34 14.92
CA LEU A 218 -17.98 7.96 15.13
C LEU A 218 -17.02 7.88 16.31
N LYS A 219 -17.00 6.72 16.97
CA LYS A 219 -16.00 6.36 17.97
C LYS A 219 -15.05 5.32 17.38
N LEU A 220 -13.76 5.65 17.35
CA LEU A 220 -12.70 4.71 17.02
C LEU A 220 -12.46 3.73 18.17
N ILE A 221 -12.29 2.45 17.83
CA ILE A 221 -11.98 1.37 18.76
C ILE A 221 -10.53 0.95 18.56
N GLY A 222 -9.76 0.98 19.65
CA GLY A 222 -8.36 0.56 19.64
C GLY A 222 -8.24 -0.96 19.53
N ILE A 223 -7.21 -1.43 18.83
CA ILE A 223 -6.97 -2.87 18.65
C ILE A 223 -5.80 -3.30 19.52
N ASP A 224 -6.06 -4.24 20.43
CA ASP A 224 -5.06 -4.78 21.36
C ASP A 224 -4.60 -6.16 20.89
N ALA A 225 -3.39 -6.22 20.35
CA ALA A 225 -2.74 -7.46 19.90
C ALA A 225 -1.78 -8.06 20.97
N GLY A 226 -1.87 -7.62 22.23
CA GLY A 226 -1.05 -8.09 23.34
C GLY A 226 -0.04 -7.08 23.88
N ASP A 227 0.16 -5.96 23.19
CA ASP A 227 1.05 -4.86 23.58
C ASP A 227 0.29 -3.59 24.02
N GLY A 228 -1.03 -3.72 24.21
CA GLY A 228 -1.94 -2.62 24.48
C GLY A 228 -2.64 -2.11 23.23
N PRO A 229 -3.73 -1.32 23.38
CA PRO A 229 -4.51 -0.86 22.26
C PRO A 229 -3.78 0.21 21.44
N VAL A 230 -3.80 0.03 20.12
CA VAL A 230 -3.33 1.00 19.10
C VAL A 230 -4.52 1.63 18.38
#